data_AF-A0A921LM99-F1
#
_entry.id   AF-A0A921LM99-F1
#
_cell.length_a   1.000
_cell.length_b   1.000
_cell.length_c   1.000
_cell.angle_alpha   90.00
_cell.angle_beta   90.00
_cell.angle_gamma   90.00
#
_symmetry.space_group_name_H-M   'P 1'
#
loop_
_entity.id
_entity.type
_entity.pdbx_description
1 polymer ?
#
loop_
_entity_poly.entity_id
_entity_poly.type
_entity_poly.pdbx_seq_one_letter_code
_entity_poly.pdbx_strand_id
1 'polypeptide(L)'
;MARPKLPESKRPLFRPRQLLLLAYLLTIVLWLVRGLVGSAVMINYKLKGEMPQQTVAPAELVTESFAPYSSNQWWTPPDDDPNWYLSTDSDPHIYWQGQGYLETVRLYAEHQLPPGGVALYYLLPGQTDYTETQKVYANVTGTGEYTFDLGGRWVTGLRID
;
A
#
# COMPACT_ATOMS: atom_id res chain seq x y z
N MET A 1 28.03 -54.26 -51.29
CA MET A 1 28.14 -52.83 -50.92
C MET A 1 26.79 -52.34 -50.43
N ALA A 2 26.63 -52.14 -49.11
CA ALA A 2 25.40 -51.60 -48.51
C ALA A 2 25.54 -50.09 -48.36
N ARG A 3 24.57 -49.30 -48.87
CA ARG A 3 24.52 -47.84 -48.66
C ARG A 3 24.08 -47.55 -47.22
N PRO A 4 24.79 -46.73 -46.44
CA PRO A 4 24.32 -46.30 -45.13
C PRO A 4 23.10 -45.37 -45.28
N LYS A 5 22.01 -45.67 -44.56
CA LYS A 5 20.87 -44.77 -44.40
C LYS A 5 21.33 -43.58 -43.56
N LEU A 6 21.25 -42.37 -44.12
CA LEU A 6 21.49 -41.13 -43.38
C LEU A 6 20.42 -40.95 -42.29
N PRO A 7 20.79 -40.47 -41.09
CA PRO A 7 19.85 -40.25 -40.00
C PRO A 7 18.86 -39.13 -40.38
N GLU A 8 17.58 -39.43 -40.21
CA GLU A 8 16.48 -38.48 -40.37
C GLU A 8 16.72 -37.26 -39.45
N SER A 9 16.90 -36.09 -40.06
CA SER A 9 17.04 -34.85 -39.32
C SER A 9 15.70 -34.54 -38.65
N LYS A 10 15.65 -34.61 -37.32
CA LYS A 10 14.51 -34.14 -36.53
C LYS A 10 14.41 -32.64 -36.75
N ARG A 11 13.48 -32.21 -37.63
CA ARG A 11 13.13 -30.80 -37.77
C ARG A 11 12.77 -30.26 -36.38
N PRO A 12 13.39 -29.16 -35.91
CA PRO A 12 12.98 -28.57 -34.65
C PRO A 12 11.51 -28.16 -34.77
N LEU A 13 10.66 -28.72 -33.90
CA LEU A 13 9.20 -28.56 -33.95
C LEU A 13 8.76 -27.09 -33.89
N PHE A 14 9.61 -26.21 -33.33
CA PHE A 14 9.36 -24.78 -33.23
C PHE A 14 10.61 -23.99 -33.60
N ARG A 15 10.44 -23.00 -34.48
CA ARG A 15 11.50 -22.01 -34.73
C ARG A 15 11.66 -21.14 -33.48
N PRO A 16 12.90 -20.80 -33.05
CA PRO A 16 13.12 -20.02 -31.82
C PRO A 16 12.40 -18.68 -31.81
N ARG A 17 12.26 -18.03 -32.98
CA ARG A 17 11.48 -16.79 -33.13
C ARG A 17 9.98 -16.97 -32.86
N GLN A 18 9.40 -18.10 -33.27
CA GLN A 18 7.99 -18.40 -33.00
C GLN A 18 7.75 -18.68 -31.52
N LEU A 19 8.70 -19.35 -30.87
CA LEU A 19 8.63 -19.67 -29.44
C LEU A 19 8.74 -18.40 -28.58
N LEU A 20 9.61 -17.46 -28.96
CA LEU A 20 9.68 -16.12 -28.34
C LEU A 20 8.36 -15.36 -28.49
N LEU A 21 7.77 -15.32 -29.68
CA LEU A 21 6.48 -14.64 -29.89
C LEU A 21 5.37 -15.26 -29.05
N LEU A 22 5.28 -16.59 -28.99
CA LEU A 22 4.35 -17.30 -28.11
C LEU A 22 4.56 -16.97 -26.64
N ALA A 23 5.82 -16.92 -26.18
CA ALA A 23 6.15 -16.55 -24.81
C ALA A 23 5.71 -15.12 -24.48
N TYR A 24 5.96 -14.14 -25.37
CA TYR A 24 5.51 -12.77 -25.18
C TYR A 24 3.98 -12.66 -25.16
N LEU A 25 3.29 -13.34 -26.07
CA LEU A 25 1.83 -13.38 -26.09
C LEU A 25 1.26 -13.99 -24.80
N LEU A 26 1.85 -15.09 -24.33
CA LEU A 26 1.47 -15.70 -23.06
C LEU A 26 1.65 -14.72 -21.90
N THR A 27 2.78 -14.03 -21.84
CA THR A 27 3.04 -13.00 -20.81
C THR A 27 2.01 -11.89 -20.84
N ILE A 28 1.65 -11.38 -22.03
CA ILE A 28 0.62 -10.35 -22.18
C ILE A 28 -0.73 -10.86 -21.69
N VAL A 29 -1.12 -12.09 -22.07
CA VAL A 29 -2.39 -12.69 -21.61
C VAL A 29 -2.41 -12.85 -20.10
N LEU A 30 -1.33 -13.38 -19.50
CA LEU A 30 -1.24 -13.53 -18.04
C LEU A 30 -1.29 -12.18 -17.32
N TRP A 31 -0.64 -11.15 -17.87
CA TRP A 31 -0.68 -9.80 -17.34
C TRP A 31 -2.10 -9.20 -17.40
N LEU A 32 -2.82 -9.37 -18.52
CA LEU A 32 -4.20 -8.92 -18.66
C LEU A 32 -5.15 -9.65 -17.70
N VAL A 33 -5.04 -10.98 -17.59
CA VAL A 33 -5.83 -11.77 -16.66
C VAL A 33 -5.61 -11.30 -15.22
N ARG A 34 -4.35 -11.06 -14.83
CA ARG A 34 -4.03 -10.50 -13.51
C ARG A 34 -4.71 -9.15 -13.27
N GLY A 35 -4.67 -8.24 -14.24
CA GLY A 35 -5.32 -6.93 -14.14
C GLY A 35 -6.85 -7.01 -14.05
N LEU A 36 -7.47 -7.88 -14.84
CA LEU A 36 -8.93 -8.11 -14.83
C LEU A 36 -9.40 -8.73 -13.51
N VAL A 37 -8.65 -9.69 -12.96
CA VAL A 37 -8.96 -10.29 -11.65
C VAL A 37 -8.91 -9.22 -10.55
N GLY A 38 -7.86 -8.40 -10.52
CA GLY A 38 -7.77 -7.30 -9.54
C GLY A 38 -8.94 -6.31 -9.66
N SER A 39 -9.31 -5.94 -10.88
CA SER A 39 -10.44 -5.05 -11.15
C SER A 39 -11.77 -5.66 -10.69
N ALA A 40 -11.99 -6.95 -10.95
CA ALA A 40 -13.19 -7.66 -10.53
C ALA A 40 -13.31 -7.74 -9.00
N VAL A 41 -12.20 -7.98 -8.30
CA VAL A 41 -12.14 -7.98 -6.83
C VAL A 41 -12.50 -6.61 -6.27
N MET A 42 -11.90 -5.54 -6.80
CA MET A 42 -12.19 -4.17 -6.41
C MET A 42 -13.68 -3.81 -6.61
N ILE A 43 -14.24 -4.14 -7.78
CA ILE A 43 -15.67 -3.92 -8.06
C ILE A 43 -16.55 -4.68 -7.07
N ASN A 44 -16.22 -5.93 -6.76
CA ASN A 44 -16.98 -6.73 -5.80
C ASN A 44 -17.00 -6.08 -4.40
N TYR A 45 -15.85 -5.64 -3.89
CA TYR A 45 -15.80 -4.96 -2.59
C TYR A 45 -16.51 -3.61 -2.59
N LYS A 46 -16.40 -2.86 -3.70
CA LYS A 46 -17.12 -1.61 -3.88
C LYS A 46 -18.64 -1.82 -3.90
N LEU A 47 -19.12 -2.86 -4.58
CA LEU A 47 -20.55 -3.20 -4.62
C LEU A 47 -21.09 -3.66 -3.26
N LYS A 48 -20.24 -4.27 -2.42
CA LYS A 48 -20.59 -4.64 -1.04
C LYS A 48 -20.54 -3.47 -0.05
N GLY A 49 -20.05 -2.30 -0.46
CA GLY A 49 -19.82 -1.18 0.44
C GLY A 49 -18.66 -1.38 1.41
N GLU A 50 -17.78 -2.37 1.14
CA GLU A 50 -16.66 -2.73 2.00
C GLU A 50 -15.35 -2.03 1.61
N MET A 51 -15.41 -1.09 0.66
CA MET A 51 -14.29 -0.27 0.22
C MET A 51 -14.50 1.17 0.71
N PRO A 52 -14.12 1.49 1.96
CA PRO A 52 -14.38 2.79 2.54
C PRO A 52 -13.57 3.87 1.81
N GLN A 53 -14.24 4.96 1.46
CA GLN A 53 -13.62 6.20 0.97
C GLN A 53 -14.01 7.32 1.93
N GLN A 54 -13.16 7.56 2.92
CA GLN A 54 -13.43 8.52 3.98
C GLN A 54 -12.20 9.36 4.30
N THR A 55 -12.45 10.60 4.71
CA THR A 55 -11.46 11.46 5.35
C THR A 55 -11.75 11.41 6.84
N VAL A 56 -10.77 11.00 7.63
CA VAL A 56 -10.87 10.91 9.09
C VAL A 56 -10.27 12.18 9.67
N ALA A 57 -11.00 12.85 10.54
CA ALA A 57 -10.49 14.05 11.21
C ALA A 57 -9.41 13.68 12.24
N PRO A 58 -8.42 14.55 12.52
CA PRO A 58 -7.39 14.27 13.53
C PRO A 58 -7.96 13.88 14.90
N ALA A 59 -9.08 14.48 15.30
CA ALA A 59 -9.74 14.20 16.58
C ALA A 59 -10.41 12.81 16.67
N GLU A 60 -10.63 12.13 15.54
CA GLU A 60 -11.19 10.77 15.48
C GLU A 60 -10.11 9.69 15.44
N LEU A 61 -8.86 10.09 15.24
CA LEU A 61 -7.72 9.17 15.25
C LEU A 61 -7.30 8.87 16.68
N VAL A 62 -6.91 7.62 16.91
CA VAL A 62 -6.28 7.24 18.17
C VAL A 62 -4.80 7.51 18.02
N THR A 63 -4.23 8.31 18.90
CA THR A 63 -2.81 8.66 18.87
C THR A 63 -2.10 8.16 20.12
N GLU A 64 -0.85 7.76 19.95
CA GLU A 64 0.06 7.39 21.02
C GLU A 64 1.29 8.29 20.93
N SER A 65 1.73 8.80 22.08
CA SER A 65 2.85 9.75 22.17
C SER A 65 2.64 11.05 21.37
N PHE A 66 1.39 11.45 21.16
CA PHE A 66 1.01 12.78 20.68
C PHE A 66 0.20 13.52 21.74
N ALA A 67 0.50 14.79 21.95
CA ALA A 67 -0.30 15.69 22.78
C ALA A 67 -0.73 16.92 21.96
N PRO A 68 -2.02 17.29 21.93
CA PRO A 68 -2.42 18.53 21.26
C PRO A 68 -1.83 19.73 22.00
N TYR A 69 -1.41 20.77 21.28
CA TYR A 69 -0.83 21.98 21.90
C TYR A 69 -1.78 22.62 22.92
N SER A 70 -3.09 22.57 22.66
CA SER A 70 -4.14 23.06 23.56
C SER A 70 -4.21 22.34 24.91
N SER A 71 -3.57 21.18 25.07
CA SER A 71 -3.53 20.45 26.34
C SER A 71 -2.65 21.12 27.39
N ASN A 72 -1.75 22.02 27.00
CA ASN A 72 -0.82 22.68 27.91
C ASN A 72 -0.71 24.17 27.59
N GLN A 73 -1.15 25.02 28.53
CA GLN A 73 -1.13 26.49 28.39
C GLN A 73 0.27 27.11 28.23
N TRP A 74 1.34 26.36 28.55
CA TRP A 74 2.72 26.83 28.44
C TRP A 74 3.37 26.50 27.09
N TRP A 75 2.66 25.79 26.20
CA TRP A 75 3.12 25.48 24.85
C TRP A 75 2.55 26.48 23.85
N THR A 76 3.40 26.98 22.97
CA THR A 76 3.01 27.89 21.90
C THR A 76 2.97 27.11 20.58
N PRO A 77 1.80 26.97 19.93
CA PRO A 77 1.71 26.34 18.64
C PRO A 77 2.47 27.15 17.56
N PRO A 78 2.89 26.52 16.46
CA PRO A 78 3.55 27.22 15.35
C PRO A 78 2.73 28.37 14.75
N ASP A 79 1.42 28.18 14.66
CA ASP A 79 0.46 29.13 14.11
C ASP A 79 -0.93 28.92 14.77
N ASP A 80 -1.97 29.53 14.19
CA ASP A 80 -3.34 29.51 14.72
C ASP A 80 -4.14 28.24 14.36
N ASP A 81 -3.57 27.24 13.66
CA ASP A 81 -4.26 25.98 13.37
C ASP A 81 -4.48 25.19 14.66
N PRO A 82 -5.73 24.83 15.01
CA PRO A 82 -6.02 24.07 16.22
C PRO A 82 -5.55 22.61 16.18
N ASN A 83 -5.12 22.09 15.02
CA ASN A 83 -4.73 20.69 14.81
C ASN A 83 -3.22 20.44 14.93
N TRP A 84 -2.48 21.33 15.59
CA TRP A 84 -1.09 21.06 15.93
C TRP A 84 -0.99 20.07 17.11
N TYR A 85 -0.17 19.04 16.92
CA TYR A 85 0.19 18.06 17.93
C TYR A 85 1.71 18.08 18.15
N LEU A 86 2.12 17.93 19.41
CA LEU A 86 3.51 17.76 19.80
C LEU A 86 3.79 16.27 20.03
N SER A 87 4.82 15.75 19.39
CA SER A 87 5.34 14.42 19.73
C SER A 87 5.95 14.46 21.13
N THR A 88 5.48 13.60 22.02
CA THR A 88 5.98 13.50 23.40
C THR A 88 7.05 12.44 23.58
N ASP A 89 7.30 11.62 22.55
CA ASP A 89 8.32 10.58 22.51
C ASP A 89 9.02 10.57 21.13
N SER A 90 10.03 9.71 20.96
CA SER A 90 10.76 9.52 19.71
C SER A 90 10.07 8.62 18.69
N ASP A 91 9.06 7.84 19.12
CA ASP A 91 8.35 6.86 18.28
C ASP A 91 6.82 7.05 18.41
N PRO A 92 6.27 8.14 17.85
CA PRO A 92 4.86 8.45 18.00
C PRO A 92 4.01 7.70 16.96
N HIS A 93 2.83 7.23 17.37
CA HIS A 93 1.97 6.41 16.51
C HIS A 93 0.59 7.02 16.29
N ILE A 94 0.09 6.90 15.07
CA ILE A 94 -1.28 7.27 14.70
C ILE A 94 -2.01 6.00 14.26
N TYR A 95 -3.11 5.69 14.92
CA TYR A 95 -3.92 4.51 14.67
C TYR A 95 -5.26 4.87 14.02
N TRP A 96 -5.62 4.09 13.01
CA TRP A 96 -6.98 4.04 12.49
C TRP A 96 -7.60 2.69 12.83
N GLN A 97 -8.71 2.75 13.56
CA GLN A 97 -9.48 1.58 13.99
C GLN A 97 -10.70 1.41 13.10
N GLY A 98 -10.55 0.58 12.07
CA GLY A 98 -11.63 0.26 11.15
C GLY A 98 -11.29 -0.96 10.32
N GLN A 99 -12.24 -1.35 9.46
CA GLN A 99 -12.04 -2.47 8.55
C GLN A 99 -12.51 -2.13 7.15
N GLY A 100 -11.86 -2.72 6.16
CA GLY A 100 -12.27 -2.60 4.77
C GLY A 100 -11.18 -2.97 3.79
N TYR A 101 -11.57 -3.05 2.52
CA TYR A 101 -10.66 -3.20 1.41
C TYR A 101 -10.05 -1.84 1.05
N LEU A 102 -8.75 -1.68 1.29
CA LEU A 102 -8.03 -0.43 1.05
C LEU A 102 -6.99 -0.61 -0.05
N GLU A 103 -6.95 0.37 -0.96
CA GLU A 103 -5.92 0.47 -2.00
C GLU A 103 -4.91 1.55 -1.69
N THR A 104 -5.39 2.71 -1.24
CA THR A 104 -4.55 3.87 -0.99
C THR A 104 -4.94 4.52 0.32
N VAL A 105 -3.94 4.86 1.12
CA VAL A 105 -4.10 5.71 2.30
C VAL A 105 -3.34 6.99 2.05
N ARG A 106 -3.93 8.12 2.43
CA ARG A 106 -3.29 9.44 2.34
C ARG A 106 -3.28 10.07 3.71
N LEU A 107 -2.10 10.49 4.14
CA LEU A 107 -1.90 11.30 5.33
C LEU A 107 -1.58 12.73 4.89
N TYR A 108 -2.37 13.67 5.39
CA TYR A 108 -2.10 15.10 5.28
C TYR A 108 -1.52 15.56 6.61
N ALA A 109 -0.21 15.85 6.64
CA ALA A 109 0.50 16.20 7.86
C ALA A 109 1.67 17.15 7.57
N GLU A 110 1.69 18.27 8.29
CA GLU A 110 2.79 19.23 8.26
C GLU A 110 3.81 18.93 9.36
N HIS A 111 5.10 19.13 9.05
CA HIS A 111 6.20 18.80 9.95
C HIS A 111 7.15 20.00 10.02
N GLN A 112 7.53 20.40 11.24
CA GLN A 112 8.58 21.42 11.44
C GLN A 112 10.00 20.84 11.37
N LEU A 113 10.16 19.55 11.68
CA LEU A 113 11.42 18.82 11.56
C LEU A 113 11.41 17.98 10.29
N PRO A 114 12.57 17.72 9.65
CA PRO A 114 12.64 16.87 8.47
C PRO A 114 11.99 15.52 8.78
N PRO A 115 11.00 15.07 7.99
CA PRO A 115 10.36 13.81 8.26
C PRO A 115 11.39 12.68 8.08
N GLY A 116 11.44 11.77 9.06
CA GLY A 116 11.92 10.41 8.79
C GLY A 116 11.04 9.76 7.72
N GLY A 117 11.45 8.61 7.19
CA GLY A 117 10.59 7.87 6.26
C GLY A 117 9.31 7.41 6.95
N VAL A 118 8.20 8.11 6.73
CA VAL A 118 6.89 7.78 7.32
C VAL A 118 6.46 6.40 6.84
N ALA A 119 6.15 5.53 7.79
CA ALA A 119 5.78 4.14 7.52
C ALA A 119 4.33 3.89 7.92
N LEU A 120 3.64 3.06 7.14
CA LEU A 120 2.31 2.59 7.46
C LEU A 120 2.33 1.07 7.60
N TYR A 121 1.82 0.61 8.73
CA TYR A 121 1.60 -0.79 9.05
C TYR A 121 0.11 -1.10 8.98
N TYR A 122 -0.23 -2.33 8.63
CA TYR A 122 -1.61 -2.78 8.51
C TYR A 122 -1.83 -4.14 9.18
N LEU A 123 -3.02 -4.32 9.75
CA LEU A 123 -3.47 -5.60 10.30
C LEU A 123 -4.33 -6.34 9.27
N LEU A 124 -4.08 -7.63 9.11
CA LEU A 124 -4.99 -8.55 8.43
C LEU A 124 -5.99 -9.15 9.44
N PRO A 125 -7.12 -9.69 8.96
CA PRO A 125 -8.10 -10.34 9.83
C PRO A 125 -7.47 -11.39 10.76
N GLY A 126 -7.77 -11.27 12.05
CA GLY A 126 -7.28 -12.17 13.09
C GLY A 126 -5.92 -11.83 13.67
N GLN A 127 -5.25 -10.77 13.19
CA GLN A 127 -4.03 -10.25 13.80
C GLN A 127 -4.32 -9.17 14.83
N THR A 128 -3.48 -9.12 15.87
CA THR A 128 -3.51 -8.10 16.93
C THR A 128 -2.28 -7.21 16.93
N ASP A 129 -1.16 -7.70 16.39
CA ASP A 129 0.13 -7.03 16.44
C ASP A 129 0.60 -6.62 15.05
N TYR A 130 1.19 -5.43 14.94
CA TYR A 130 1.81 -4.92 13.72
C TYR A 130 3.20 -5.53 13.54
N THR A 131 3.56 -5.88 12.30
CA THR A 131 4.85 -6.52 11.99
C THR A 131 5.59 -5.81 10.86
N GLU A 132 6.91 -5.94 10.86
CA GLU A 132 7.80 -5.42 9.80
C GLU A 132 7.50 -5.97 8.40
N THR A 133 6.90 -7.16 8.33
CA THR A 133 6.50 -7.78 7.05
C THR A 133 5.25 -7.14 6.46
N GLN A 134 4.50 -6.36 7.24
CA GLN A 134 3.22 -5.75 6.89
C GLN A 134 3.34 -4.23 6.92
N LYS A 135 4.37 -3.74 6.24
CA LYS A 135 4.76 -2.32 6.19
C LYS A 135 4.81 -1.82 4.76
N VAL A 136 4.38 -0.58 4.57
CA VAL A 136 4.55 0.19 3.34
C VAL A 136 5.10 1.57 3.68
N TYR A 137 5.95 2.10 2.82
CA TYR A 137 6.52 3.43 3.01
C TYR A 137 5.72 4.48 2.24
N ALA A 138 5.67 5.68 2.78
CA ALA A 138 5.05 6.80 2.10
C ALA A 138 5.80 7.18 0.82
N ASN A 139 5.05 7.52 -0.21
CA ASN A 139 5.51 8.37 -1.29
C ASN A 139 5.07 9.81 -0.99
N VAL A 140 6.02 10.74 -0.95
CA VAL A 140 5.75 12.17 -0.71
C VAL A 140 5.33 12.80 -2.02
N THR A 141 4.03 13.01 -2.19
CA THR A 141 3.43 13.50 -3.45
C THR A 141 3.28 15.01 -3.51
N GLY A 142 3.45 15.69 -2.37
CA GLY A 142 3.39 17.14 -2.24
C GLY A 142 3.83 17.58 -0.85
N THR A 143 3.81 18.90 -0.59
CA THR A 143 4.07 19.43 0.74
C THR A 143 3.01 18.91 1.71
N GLY A 144 3.45 18.13 2.69
CA GLY A 144 2.58 17.55 3.72
C GLY A 144 1.64 16.45 3.24
N GLU A 145 1.80 15.92 2.01
CA GLU A 145 0.98 14.79 1.52
C GLU A 145 1.82 13.52 1.39
N TYR A 146 1.45 12.51 2.17
CA TYR A 146 2.06 11.19 2.20
C TYR A 146 1.07 10.16 1.67
N THR A 147 1.41 9.53 0.55
CA THR A 147 0.58 8.51 -0.09
C THR A 147 1.16 7.12 0.13
N PHE A 148 0.35 6.20 0.64
CA PHE A 148 0.70 4.79 0.84
C PHE A 148 -0.12 3.92 -0.11
N ASP A 149 0.56 3.09 -0.90
CA ASP A 149 -0.07 2.09 -1.76
C ASP A 149 -0.12 0.74 -1.04
N LEU A 150 -1.32 0.31 -0.65
CA LEU A 150 -1.57 -1.01 -0.07
C LEU A 150 -1.74 -2.08 -1.15
N GLY A 151 -1.97 -1.69 -2.42
CA GLY A 151 -2.15 -2.62 -3.54
C GLY A 151 -3.43 -3.44 -3.47
N GLY A 152 -4.43 -2.97 -2.70
CA GLY A 152 -5.72 -3.63 -2.55
C GLY A 152 -5.69 -4.78 -1.56
N ARG A 153 -6.01 -4.48 -0.29
CA ARG A 153 -6.01 -5.47 0.79
C ARG A 153 -7.18 -5.24 1.73
N TRP A 154 -7.77 -6.34 2.20
CA TRP A 154 -8.65 -6.26 3.36
C TRP A 154 -7.79 -6.06 4.61
N VAL A 155 -8.05 -4.97 5.33
CA VAL A 155 -7.37 -4.66 6.59
C VAL A 155 -8.36 -4.48 7.73
N THR A 156 -7.90 -4.64 8.95
CA THR A 156 -8.68 -4.46 10.19
C THR A 156 -8.10 -3.41 11.13
N GLY A 157 -7.07 -2.69 10.68
CA GLY A 157 -6.44 -1.61 11.42
C GLY A 157 -5.21 -1.10 10.69
N LEU A 158 -4.90 0.17 10.90
CA LEU A 158 -3.70 0.80 10.36
C LEU A 158 -2.95 1.50 11.50
N ARG A 159 -1.62 1.54 11.39
CA ARG A 159 -0.74 2.33 12.25
C ARG A 159 0.22 3.10 11.37
N ILE A 160 0.41 4.38 11.64
CA ILE A 160 1.42 5.21 11.01
C ILE A 160 2.47 5.57 12.06
N ASP A 161 3.73 5.42 11.67
CA ASP A 161 4.94 5.75 12.43
C ASP A 161 5.65 6.92 11.73
#